data_AF-A0A1W9W2J3-F1
#
_entry.id   AF-A0A1W9W2J3-F1
#
_cell.length_a   1.000
_cell.length_b   1.000
_cell.length_c   1.000
_cell.angle_alpha   90.00
_cell.angle_beta   90.00
_cell.angle_gamma   90.00
#
_symmetry.space_group_name_H-M   'P 1'
#
loop_
_entity.id
_entity.type
_entity.pdbx_description
1 polymer ?
#
loop_
_entity_poly.entity_id
_entity_poly.type
_entity_poly.pdbx_seq_one_letter_code
_entity_poly.pdbx_strand_id
1 'polypeptide(L)' 'MKRENKLKFRKKSDIPIIVLTAKTSLISKVQLLDIGADDYITKPFETEELFARIRVILRNKNKIFIKLSSI' A
#
# COMPACT_ATOMS: atom_id res chain seq x y z
N MET A 1 11.19 -21.64 6.70
CA MET A 1 12.15 -20.57 7.08
C MET A 1 11.86 -19.34 6.22
N LYS A 2 11.27 -18.20 6.61
CA LYS A 2 10.59 -17.65 7.79
C LYS A 2 9.31 -16.94 7.27
N ARG A 3 8.12 -17.22 7.82
CA ARG A 3 6.82 -16.66 7.39
C ARG A 3 6.47 -15.33 8.11
N GLU A 4 7.42 -14.43 8.31
CA GLU A 4 7.27 -13.36 9.32
C GLU A 4 7.40 -11.92 8.80
N ASN A 5 7.20 -11.71 7.50
CA ASN A 5 7.20 -10.37 6.92
C ASN A 5 5.76 -9.97 6.57
N LYS A 6 4.85 -9.87 7.54
CA LYS A 6 3.51 -9.27 7.30
C LYS A 6 3.42 -7.99 8.12
N LEU A 7 3.06 -6.87 7.49
CA LEU A 7 2.82 -5.62 8.19
C LEU A 7 1.81 -5.88 9.31
N LYS A 8 2.24 -5.73 10.57
CA LYS A 8 1.44 -6.04 11.76
C LYS A 8 0.07 -5.33 11.72
N PHE A 9 -0.01 -4.18 11.06
CA PHE A 9 -1.21 -3.36 10.88
C PHE A 9 -2.26 -3.99 9.96
N ARG A 10 -1.86 -4.70 8.90
CA ARG A 10 -2.80 -5.30 7.92
C ARG A 10 -3.58 -6.50 8.47
N LYS A 11 -3.19 -7.03 9.64
CA LYS A 11 -3.97 -8.08 10.32
C LYS A 11 -5.17 -7.54 11.11
N LYS A 12 -5.23 -6.22 11.37
CA LYS A 12 -6.23 -5.61 12.27
C LYS A 12 -7.09 -4.54 11.62
N SER A 13 -6.70 -4.00 10.46
CA SER A 13 -7.39 -2.88 9.84
C SER A 13 -7.22 -2.87 8.33
N ASP A 14 -8.25 -2.43 7.62
CA ASP A 14 -8.26 -2.20 6.17
C ASP A 14 -7.79 -0.80 5.75
N ILE A 15 -7.29 -0.01 6.72
CA ILE A 15 -6.66 1.28 6.47
C ILE A 15 -5.55 1.11 5.42
N PRO A 16 -5.54 1.91 4.35
CA PRO A 16 -4.53 1.78 3.31
C PRO A 16 -3.13 2.15 3.82
N ILE A 17 -2.12 1.39 3.38
CA ILE A 17 -0.72 1.59 3.77
C ILE A 17 0.11 1.95 2.54
N ILE A 18 0.71 3.14 2.55
CA ILE A 18 1.70 3.58 1.57
C ILE A 18 3.08 3.55 2.24
N VAL A 19 4.05 2.87 1.63
CA VAL A 19 5.42 2.81 2.12
C VAL A 19 6.30 3.80 1.37
N LEU A 20 6.98 4.69 2.11
CA LEU A 20 7.97 5.63 1.55
C LEU A 20 9.38 5.18 1.89
N THR A 21 10.31 5.10 0.93
CA THR A 21 11.69 4.68 1.24
C THR A 21 12.70 5.07 0.17
N ALA A 22 13.98 5.15 0.56
CA ALA A 22 15.10 5.39 -0.34
C ALA A 22 15.64 4.12 -1.02
N LYS A 23 15.14 2.92 -0.65
CA LYS A 23 15.60 1.66 -1.25
C LYS A 23 14.98 1.49 -2.66
N THR A 24 15.82 1.50 -3.68
CA THR A 24 15.39 1.39 -5.09
C THR A 24 15.42 -0.03 -5.64
N SER A 25 15.99 -1.00 -4.91
CA SER A 25 16.12 -2.36 -5.46
C SER A 25 14.75 -3.00 -5.68
N LEU A 26 14.55 -3.55 -6.88
CA LEU A 26 13.30 -4.16 -7.33
C LEU A 26 12.84 -5.28 -6.38
N ILE A 27 13.80 -6.03 -5.84
CA ILE A 27 13.61 -7.08 -4.83
C ILE A 27 12.96 -6.52 -3.55
N SER A 28 13.34 -5.30 -3.13
CA SER A 28 12.70 -4.64 -1.98
C SER A 28 11.26 -4.25 -2.28
N LYS A 29 10.94 -3.79 -3.50
CA LYS A 29 9.58 -3.38 -3.87
C LYS A 29 8.59 -4.53 -3.83
N VAL A 30 8.94 -5.67 -4.44
CA VAL A 30 8.08 -6.86 -4.47
C VAL A 30 7.84 -7.39 -3.05
N GLN A 31 8.89 -7.51 -2.25
CA GLN A 31 8.75 -7.91 -0.84
C GLN A 31 7.86 -6.95 -0.04
N LEU A 32 7.95 -5.64 -0.30
CA LEU A 32 7.16 -4.62 0.39
C LEU A 32 5.69 -4.61 -0.05
N LEU A 33 5.37 -5.11 -1.24
CA LEU A 33 3.99 -5.40 -1.65
C LEU A 33 3.49 -6.69 -0.99
N ASP A 34 4.31 -7.75 -0.98
CA ASP A 34 3.97 -9.05 -0.38
C ASP A 34 3.69 -8.97 1.13
N ILE A 35 4.32 -8.02 1.84
CA ILE A 35 4.06 -7.78 3.27
C ILE A 35 2.70 -7.12 3.55
N GLY A 36 1.96 -6.69 2.50
CA GLY A 36 0.60 -6.15 2.61
C GLY A 36 0.48 -4.63 2.56
N ALA A 37 1.43 -3.94 1.93
CA ALA A 37 1.27 -2.53 1.56
C ALA A 37 0.33 -2.39 0.35
N ASP A 38 -0.43 -1.30 0.27
CA ASP A 38 -1.30 -1.02 -0.88
C ASP A 38 -0.57 -0.21 -1.95
N ASP A 39 0.47 0.55 -1.58
CA ASP A 39 1.35 1.25 -2.52
C ASP A 39 2.75 1.51 -1.93
N TYR A 40 3.68 1.88 -2.80
CA TYR A 40 5.08 2.14 -2.49
C TYR A 40 5.63 3.30 -3.31
N ILE A 41 6.33 4.23 -2.65
CA ILE A 41 6.94 5.40 -3.29
C ILE A 41 8.42 5.49 -2.90
N THR A 42 9.28 5.63 -3.89
CA THR A 42 10.71 5.88 -3.67
C THR A 42 10.98 7.35 -3.37
N LYS A 43 11.85 7.64 -2.40
CA LYS A 43 12.37 8.98 -2.16
C LYS A 43 13.60 9.25 -3.06
N PRO A 44 13.78 10.49 -3.55
CA PRO A 44 12.89 11.64 -3.43
C PRO A 44 11.63 11.51 -4.30
N PHE A 45 10.53 12.14 -3.90
CA PHE A 45 9.27 12.18 -4.65
C PHE A 45 8.67 13.58 -4.60
N GLU A 46 7.84 13.90 -5.58
CA GLU A 46 7.06 15.13 -5.61
C GLU A 46 5.79 15.01 -4.78
N THR A 47 5.40 16.10 -4.12
CA THR A 47 4.24 16.11 -3.23
C THR A 47 2.94 15.79 -4.00
N GLU A 48 2.87 16.24 -5.25
CA GLU A 48 1.78 15.99 -6.18
C GLU A 48 1.64 14.50 -6.50
N GLU A 49 2.75 13.76 -6.63
CA GLU A 49 2.74 12.31 -6.85
C GLU A 49 2.12 11.59 -5.64
N LEU A 50 2.54 11.96 -4.43
CA LEU A 50 2.00 11.38 -3.20
C LEU A 50 0.49 11.63 -3.10
N PHE A 51 0.05 12.86 -3.35
CA PHE A 51 -1.39 13.18 -3.31
C PHE A 51 -2.19 12.44 -4.39
N ALA A 52 -1.64 12.29 -5.60
CA ALA A 52 -2.30 11.52 -6.66
C ALA A 52 -2.51 10.05 -6.24
N ARG A 53 -1.49 9.42 -5.65
CA ARG A 53 -1.57 8.04 -5.16
C ARG A 53 -2.56 7.87 -4.02
N ILE A 54 -2.57 8.79 -3.06
CA ILE A 54 -3.57 8.80 -1.97
C ILE A 54 -4.98 8.83 -2.54
N ARG A 55 -5.27 9.74 -3.49
CA ARG A 55 -6.60 9.83 -4.13
C ARG A 55 -7.00 8.54 -4.84
N VAL A 56 -6.09 7.90 -5.56
CA VAL A 56 -6.36 6.63 -6.26
C VAL A 56 -6.72 5.52 -5.28
N ILE A 57 -5.95 5.37 -4.20
CA ILE A 57 -6.15 4.32 -3.20
C ILE A 57 -7.50 4.48 -2.48
N LEU A 58 -7.83 5.71 -2.05
CA LEU A 58 -9.10 5.99 -1.39
C LEU A 58 -10.30 5.73 -2.33
N ARG A 59 -10.20 6.12 -3.60
CA ARG A 59 -11.24 5.84 -4.61
C ARG A 59 -11.45 4.35 -4.82
N ASN A 60 -10.37 3.57 -4.89
CA ASN A 60 -10.44 2.13 -5.11
C ASN A 60 -11.06 1.40 -3.92
N LYS A 61 -10.74 1.81 -2.68
CA LYS A 61 -11.35 1.25 -1.47
C LYS A 61 -12.84 1.56 -1.39
N ASN A 62 -13.25 2.78 -1.71
CA ASN A 62 -14.67 3.14 -1.71
C ASN A 62 -15.47 2.30 -2.74
N LYS A 63 -14.93 2.08 -3.94
CA LYS A 63 -15.54 1.18 -4.93
C LYS A 63 -15.68 -0.26 -4.42
N ILE A 64 -14.67 -0.80 -3.74
CA ILE A 64 -14.70 -2.15 -3.17
C ILE A 64 -15.75 -2.24 -2.05
N PHE A 65 -15.81 -1.25 -1.16
CA PHE A 65 -16.79 -1.21 -0.08
C PHE A 65 -18.23 -1.19 -0.61
N ILE A 66 -18.53 -0.31 -1.56
CA ILE A 66 -19.86 -0.23 -2.20
C ILE A 66 -20.22 -1.54 -2.91
N LYS A 67 -19.25 -2.19 -3.56
CA LYS A 67 -19.48 -3.48 -4.23
C LYS A 67 -19.80 -4.60 -3.25
N LEU A 68 -19.11 -4.65 -2.10
CA LEU A 68 -19.33 -5.66 -1.06
C LEU A 68 -20.65 -5.46 -0.31
N SER A 69 -21.13 -4.23 -0.14
CA SER A 69 -22.44 -3.95 0.46
C SER A 69 -23.62 -4.22 -0.48
N SER A 70 -23.35 -4.54 -1.74
CA SER A 70 -24.36 -4.79 -2.78
C SER A 70 -24.51 -6.29 -3.12
N ILE A 71 -23.93 -7.18 -2.32
CA ILE A 71 -23.98 -8.65 -2.42
C ILE A 71 -24.66 -9.17 -1.16
#